data_AF-A0A3B0XM59-F1
#
_entry.id   AF-A0A3B0XM59-F1
#
_cell.length_a   1.000
_cell.length_b   1.000
_cell.length_c   1.000
_cell.angle_alpha   90.00
_cell.angle_beta   90.00
_cell.angle_gamma   90.00
#
_symmetry.space_group_name_H-M   'P 1'
#
loop_
_entity.id
_entity.type
_entity.pdbx_description
1 polymer ?
#
loop_
_entity_poly.entity_id
_entity_poly.type
_entity_poly.pdbx_seq_one_letter_code
_entity_poly.pdbx_strand_id
1 'polypeptide(L)'
;AMNGLDEYRALLRAINEAGVDSTISLKLTHLGLDQSQPLAIKNVSAILKKAAKYKSFVRVDMESSAYTGAAIECVIELHKEHPNVGIAVQSYLLRSKADIERLIEEGVSVRLVKGAYKEPPDIAFAEKTRVDENYSTLMKELLLHGNNPAFATHDEALIAEAKTFAKENNIAKDAFEFQMLLGVRRKAQLQLAEEGYRIRVYVPYGKEWMAYIMRRFKERKENVWFFIKNIFE
;
A
#
# COMPACT_ATOMS: atom_id res chain seq x y z
N ALA A 1 -17.20 -21.08 -8.32
CA ALA A 1 -16.40 -19.83 -8.34
C ALA A 1 -14.98 -20.20 -7.95
N MET A 2 -13.96 -19.63 -8.59
CA MET A 2 -12.59 -19.76 -8.07
C MET A 2 -12.54 -19.13 -6.68
N ASN A 3 -11.89 -19.78 -5.72
CA ASN A 3 -11.60 -19.16 -4.43
C ASN A 3 -10.58 -18.02 -4.64
N GLY A 4 -10.49 -17.07 -3.70
CA GLY A 4 -9.61 -15.89 -3.86
C GLY A 4 -8.14 -16.25 -4.13
N LEU A 5 -7.67 -17.37 -3.60
CA LEU A 5 -6.32 -17.89 -3.84
C LEU A 5 -6.07 -18.23 -5.31
N ASP A 6 -6.99 -18.94 -5.95
CA ASP A 6 -6.85 -19.34 -7.35
C ASP A 6 -6.88 -18.13 -8.29
N GLU A 7 -7.70 -17.11 -7.98
CA GLU A 7 -7.74 -15.86 -8.73
C GLU A 7 -6.40 -15.12 -8.68
N TYR A 8 -5.77 -14.97 -7.50
CA TYR A 8 -4.46 -14.33 -7.40
C TYR A 8 -3.37 -15.10 -8.16
N ARG A 9 -3.41 -16.43 -8.17
CA ARG A 9 -2.46 -17.26 -8.91
C ARG A 9 -2.67 -17.15 -10.42
N ALA A 10 -3.92 -17.02 -10.86
CA ALA A 10 -4.27 -16.77 -12.26
C ALA A 10 -3.80 -15.37 -12.69
N LEU A 11 -4.04 -14.34 -11.89
CA LEU A 11 -3.57 -12.98 -12.15
C LEU A 11 -2.04 -12.91 -12.28
N LEU A 12 -1.30 -13.52 -11.36
CA LEU A 12 0.17 -13.58 -11.42
C LEU A 12 0.67 -14.22 -12.70
N ARG A 13 0.00 -15.28 -13.17
CA ARG A 13 0.31 -15.93 -14.44
C ARG A 13 0.03 -14.98 -15.61
N ALA A 14 -1.13 -14.33 -15.63
CA ALA A 14 -1.52 -13.42 -16.70
C ALA A 14 -0.57 -12.21 -16.80
N ILE A 15 -0.15 -11.64 -15.67
CA ILE A 15 0.86 -10.56 -15.62
C ILE A 15 2.18 -11.03 -16.25
N ASN A 16 2.65 -12.22 -15.87
CA ASN A 16 3.89 -12.78 -16.41
C ASN A 16 3.78 -13.08 -17.91
N GLU A 17 2.68 -13.67 -18.38
CA GLU A 17 2.44 -13.98 -19.79
C GLU A 17 2.32 -12.71 -20.65
N ALA A 18 1.72 -11.65 -20.11
CA ALA A 18 1.63 -10.36 -20.77
C ALA A 18 2.97 -9.58 -20.81
N GLY A 19 3.95 -9.96 -19.98
CA GLY A 19 5.26 -9.30 -19.92
C GLY A 19 5.22 -7.87 -19.36
N VAL A 20 4.19 -7.54 -18.56
CA VAL A 20 4.03 -6.20 -17.96
C VAL A 20 4.72 -6.10 -16.60
N ASP A 21 5.38 -4.98 -16.31
CA ASP A 21 5.92 -4.68 -14.97
C ASP A 21 4.78 -4.34 -14.00
N SER A 22 4.22 -5.39 -13.40
CA SER A 22 3.12 -5.26 -12.45
C SER A 22 3.29 -6.17 -11.25
N THR A 23 2.70 -5.73 -10.14
CA THR A 23 2.67 -6.42 -8.85
C THR A 23 1.22 -6.53 -8.40
N ILE A 24 0.96 -7.37 -7.40
CA ILE A 24 -0.41 -7.57 -6.92
C ILE A 24 -0.60 -7.02 -5.50
N SER A 25 -1.79 -6.52 -5.23
CA SER A 25 -2.27 -6.14 -3.89
C SER A 25 -3.35 -7.11 -3.43
N LEU A 26 -3.32 -7.52 -2.17
CA LEU A 26 -4.31 -8.43 -1.58
C LEU A 26 -4.77 -7.98 -0.20
N LYS A 27 -5.92 -8.50 0.25
CA LYS A 27 -6.46 -8.33 1.60
C LYS A 27 -6.45 -9.66 2.32
N LEU A 28 -6.08 -9.65 3.61
CA LEU A 28 -5.94 -10.88 4.38
C LEU A 28 -7.28 -11.49 4.77
N THR A 29 -8.31 -10.66 4.98
CA THR A 29 -9.68 -11.14 5.23
C THR A 29 -10.20 -12.03 4.09
N HIS A 30 -9.91 -11.66 2.84
CA HIS A 30 -10.25 -12.44 1.65
C HIS A 30 -9.49 -13.79 1.56
N LEU A 31 -8.44 -13.97 2.37
CA LEU A 31 -7.55 -15.13 2.36
C LEU A 31 -7.56 -15.90 3.68
N GLY A 32 -8.48 -15.58 4.59
CA GLY A 32 -8.74 -16.43 5.76
C GLY A 32 -8.48 -15.78 7.11
N LEU A 33 -8.13 -14.50 7.17
CA LEU A 33 -7.78 -13.85 8.44
C LEU A 33 -8.95 -13.84 9.44
N ASP A 34 -10.19 -13.65 8.97
CA ASP A 34 -11.39 -13.72 9.79
C ASP A 34 -11.65 -15.10 10.39
N GLN A 35 -11.06 -16.15 9.80
CA GLN A 35 -11.19 -17.51 10.32
C GLN A 35 -10.02 -17.86 11.23
N SER A 36 -8.78 -17.66 10.79
CA SER A 36 -7.60 -17.82 11.64
C SER A 36 -6.33 -17.27 10.97
N GLN A 37 -5.40 -16.77 11.78
CA GLN A 37 -4.08 -16.33 11.33
C GLN A 37 -3.30 -17.43 10.57
N PRO A 38 -3.24 -18.71 11.01
CA PRO A 38 -2.56 -19.76 10.27
C PRO A 38 -3.16 -20.04 8.89
N LEU A 39 -4.49 -19.90 8.73
CA LEU A 39 -5.13 -20.07 7.42
C LEU A 39 -4.70 -18.95 6.45
N ALA A 40 -4.68 -17.70 6.92
CA ALA A 40 -4.24 -16.57 6.11
C ALA A 40 -2.77 -16.74 5.68
N ILE A 41 -1.88 -17.10 6.61
CA ILE A 41 -0.46 -17.35 6.32
C ILE A 41 -0.30 -18.47 5.28
N LYS A 42 -1.00 -19.60 5.46
CA LYS A 42 -0.95 -20.72 4.51
C LYS A 42 -1.36 -20.30 3.10
N ASN A 43 -2.47 -19.57 2.97
CA ASN A 43 -2.99 -19.12 1.68
C ASN A 43 -2.08 -18.08 1.02
N VAL A 44 -1.61 -17.10 1.77
CA VAL A 44 -0.71 -16.07 1.25
C VAL A 44 0.66 -16.66 0.87
N SER A 45 1.21 -17.58 1.65
CA SER A 45 2.46 -18.31 1.30
C SER A 45 2.34 -19.01 -0.06
N ALA A 46 1.20 -19.62 -0.37
CA ALA A 46 0.97 -20.25 -1.68
C ALA A 46 0.98 -19.23 -2.84
N ILE A 47 0.48 -18.02 -2.61
CA ILE A 47 0.55 -16.90 -3.57
C ILE A 47 1.99 -16.40 -3.71
N LEU A 48 2.69 -16.18 -2.60
CA LEU A 48 4.06 -15.68 -2.57
C LEU A 48 5.04 -16.62 -3.28
N LYS A 49 4.91 -17.94 -3.06
CA LYS A 49 5.66 -18.97 -3.78
C LYS A 49 5.44 -18.90 -5.29
N LYS A 50 4.24 -18.55 -5.74
CA LYS A 50 3.94 -18.36 -7.17
C LYS A 50 4.50 -17.04 -7.69
N ALA A 51 4.37 -15.96 -6.93
CA ALA A 51 4.89 -14.64 -7.27
C ALA A 51 6.42 -14.66 -7.41
N ALA A 52 7.13 -15.35 -6.51
CA ALA A 52 8.58 -15.50 -6.54
C ALA A 52 9.08 -16.17 -7.84
N LYS A 53 8.37 -17.18 -8.35
CA LYS A 53 8.69 -17.82 -9.64
C LYS A 53 8.64 -16.85 -10.83
N TYR A 54 7.85 -15.78 -10.71
CA TYR A 54 7.70 -14.74 -11.73
C TYR A 54 8.43 -13.46 -11.36
N LYS A 55 9.31 -13.49 -10.35
CA LYS A 55 10.02 -12.30 -9.83
C LYS A 55 9.08 -11.15 -9.48
N SER A 56 7.85 -11.47 -9.07
CA SER A 56 6.81 -10.51 -8.72
C SER A 56 6.75 -10.29 -7.22
N PHE A 57 6.30 -9.11 -6.83
CA PHE A 57 6.12 -8.67 -5.46
C PHE A 57 4.63 -8.68 -5.09
N VAL A 58 4.34 -8.94 -3.82
CA VAL A 58 2.97 -8.94 -3.29
C VAL A 58 2.86 -7.91 -2.16
N ARG A 59 1.91 -6.99 -2.28
CA ARG A 59 1.57 -6.04 -1.23
C ARG A 59 0.32 -6.51 -0.48
N VAL A 60 0.41 -6.62 0.84
CA VAL A 60 -0.76 -6.74 1.71
C VAL A 60 -1.32 -5.35 1.96
N ASP A 61 -2.53 -5.10 1.45
CA ASP A 61 -3.28 -3.89 1.76
C ASP A 61 -3.75 -3.94 3.22
N MET A 62 -3.69 -2.79 3.90
CA MET A 62 -4.18 -2.67 5.25
C MET A 62 -5.67 -2.42 5.28
N GLU A 63 -6.36 -3.15 6.15
CA GLU A 63 -7.80 -3.07 6.39
C GLU A 63 -8.08 -2.15 7.59
N SER A 64 -9.25 -2.24 8.22
CA SER A 64 -9.55 -1.41 9.40
C SER A 64 -8.62 -1.71 10.58
N SER A 65 -8.62 -0.84 11.57
CA SER A 65 -7.80 -0.94 12.79
C SER A 65 -7.94 -2.29 13.51
N ALA A 66 -9.11 -2.93 13.40
CA ALA A 66 -9.39 -4.26 13.96
C ALA A 66 -8.44 -5.35 13.44
N TYR A 67 -7.89 -5.19 12.23
CA TYR A 67 -7.01 -6.17 11.60
C TYR A 67 -5.53 -5.78 11.64
N THR A 68 -5.20 -4.53 12.00
CA THR A 68 -3.83 -3.99 11.84
C THR A 68 -2.78 -4.84 12.54
N GLY A 69 -3.01 -5.19 13.81
CA GLY A 69 -2.07 -6.01 14.57
C GLY A 69 -1.85 -7.38 13.93
N ALA A 70 -2.94 -8.12 13.69
CA ALA A 70 -2.87 -9.46 13.11
C ALA A 70 -2.25 -9.46 11.70
N ALA A 71 -2.50 -8.41 10.90
CA ALA A 71 -1.94 -8.26 9.57
C ALA A 71 -0.42 -8.04 9.59
N ILE A 72 0.08 -7.21 10.52
CA ILE A 72 1.52 -6.98 10.70
C ILE A 72 2.21 -8.28 11.12
N GLU A 73 1.66 -9.02 12.09
CA GLU A 73 2.21 -10.32 12.51
C GLU A 73 2.24 -11.32 11.35
N CYS A 74 1.16 -11.40 10.56
CA CYS A 74 1.12 -12.26 9.37
C CYS A 74 2.25 -11.93 8.41
N VAL A 75 2.45 -10.64 8.10
CA VAL A 75 3.43 -10.24 7.09
C VAL A 75 4.85 -10.44 7.60
N ILE A 76 5.15 -10.13 8.86
CA ILE A 76 6.47 -10.40 9.45
C ILE A 76 6.77 -11.90 9.39
N GLU A 77 5.83 -12.76 9.78
CA GLU A 77 6.02 -14.21 9.71
C GLU A 77 6.23 -14.70 8.27
N LEU A 78 5.43 -14.21 7.32
CA LEU A 78 5.59 -14.55 5.90
C LEU A 78 6.92 -14.05 5.32
N HIS A 79 7.38 -12.86 5.74
CA HIS A 79 8.59 -12.23 5.21
C HIS A 79 9.85 -13.06 5.49
N LYS A 80 9.90 -13.78 6.61
CA LYS A 80 11.01 -14.69 6.98
C LYS A 80 11.33 -15.71 5.90
N GLU A 81 10.31 -16.27 5.23
CA GLU A 81 10.47 -17.24 4.15
C GLU A 81 10.28 -16.64 2.75
N HIS A 82 9.64 -15.47 2.66
CA HIS A 82 9.18 -14.86 1.42
C HIS A 82 9.48 -13.35 1.40
N PRO A 83 10.72 -12.94 1.08
CA PRO A 83 11.12 -11.52 1.09
C PRO A 83 10.39 -10.67 0.03
N ASN A 84 9.68 -11.29 -0.91
CA ASN A 84 8.86 -10.62 -1.93
C ASN A 84 7.45 -10.22 -1.44
N VAL A 85 7.29 -9.99 -0.13
CA VAL A 85 6.08 -9.48 0.50
C VAL A 85 6.35 -8.16 1.22
N GLY A 86 5.36 -7.28 1.24
CA GLY A 86 5.35 -6.11 2.11
C GLY A 86 3.93 -5.73 2.50
N ILE A 87 3.79 -4.73 3.35
CA ILE A 87 2.50 -4.33 3.93
C ILE A 87 2.22 -2.84 3.71
N ALA A 88 0.95 -2.43 3.75
CA ALA A 88 0.58 -1.03 3.87
C ALA A 88 0.45 -0.60 5.34
N VAL A 89 0.79 0.65 5.65
CA VAL A 89 0.62 1.25 6.99
C VAL A 89 -0.07 2.61 6.84
N GLN A 90 -0.98 2.92 7.76
CA GLN A 90 -1.86 4.09 7.66
C GLN A 90 -1.41 5.20 8.62
N SER A 91 -1.03 6.37 8.13
CA SER A 91 -0.50 7.46 8.95
C SER A 91 -1.53 8.06 9.91
N TYR A 92 -2.83 7.84 9.70
CA TYR A 92 -3.86 8.31 10.62
C TYR A 92 -3.93 7.56 11.95
N LEU A 93 -3.35 6.36 12.11
CA LEU A 93 -3.42 5.63 13.38
C LEU A 93 -2.30 6.08 14.33
N LEU A 94 -2.63 6.17 15.61
CA LEU A 94 -1.67 6.55 16.66
C LEU A 94 -0.53 5.51 16.81
N ARG A 95 -0.83 4.24 16.53
CA ARG A 95 0.12 3.11 16.62
C ARG A 95 1.17 3.06 15.50
N SER A 96 0.95 3.76 14.38
CA SER A 96 1.70 3.54 13.14
C SER A 96 3.19 3.84 13.23
N LYS A 97 3.62 4.70 14.17
CA LYS A 97 5.04 4.96 14.40
C LYS A 97 5.76 3.70 14.89
N ALA A 98 5.26 3.10 15.96
CA ALA A 98 5.82 1.88 16.53
C ALA A 98 5.75 0.70 15.54
N ASP A 99 4.67 0.61 14.77
CA ASP A 99 4.54 -0.41 13.73
C ASP A 99 5.60 -0.22 12.62
N ILE A 100 5.88 1.02 12.19
CA ILE A 100 6.91 1.30 11.16
C ILE A 100 8.31 1.03 11.68
N GLU A 101 8.63 1.43 12.92
CA GLU A 101 9.93 1.14 13.54
C GLU A 101 10.20 -0.38 13.53
N ARG A 102 9.21 -1.18 13.95
CA ARG A 102 9.31 -2.63 13.90
C ARG A 102 9.43 -3.19 12.47
N LEU A 103 8.66 -2.68 11.51
CA LEU A 103 8.73 -3.15 10.13
C LEU A 103 10.08 -2.81 9.48
N ILE A 104 10.70 -1.69 9.86
CA ILE A 104 12.06 -1.32 9.48
C ILE A 104 13.07 -2.35 10.04
N GLU A 105 12.98 -2.66 11.34
CA GLU A 105 13.84 -3.65 12.00
C GLU A 105 13.76 -5.04 11.34
N GLU A 106 12.55 -5.44 10.95
CA GLU A 106 12.28 -6.72 10.26
C GLU A 106 12.61 -6.69 8.76
N GLY A 107 13.01 -5.53 8.21
CA GLY A 107 13.32 -5.37 6.79
C GLY A 107 12.11 -5.47 5.86
N VAL A 108 10.88 -5.34 6.37
CA VAL A 108 9.65 -5.45 5.59
C VAL A 108 9.43 -4.16 4.80
N SER A 109 9.22 -4.26 3.48
CA SER A 109 8.86 -3.09 2.68
C SER A 109 7.50 -2.54 3.10
N VAL A 110 7.39 -1.21 3.23
CA VAL A 110 6.17 -0.51 3.66
C VAL A 110 5.59 0.36 2.53
N ARG A 111 4.28 0.26 2.33
CA ARG A 111 3.47 1.23 1.57
C ARG A 111 2.81 2.18 2.58
N LEU A 112 3.23 3.43 2.62
CA LEU A 112 2.61 4.43 3.48
C LEU A 112 1.37 5.03 2.80
N VAL A 113 0.23 5.03 3.49
CA VAL A 113 -1.03 5.67 3.08
C VAL A 113 -1.54 6.56 4.20
N LYS A 114 -2.47 7.49 3.94
CA LYS A 114 -3.13 8.25 5.01
C LYS A 114 -4.06 7.39 5.86
N GLY A 115 -4.86 6.55 5.21
CA GLY A 115 -5.93 5.77 5.84
C GLY A 115 -7.25 5.97 5.11
N ALA A 116 -8.03 4.89 4.96
CA ALA A 116 -9.27 4.90 4.18
C ALA A 116 -10.52 4.69 5.02
N TYR A 117 -10.40 4.05 6.18
CA TYR A 117 -11.53 3.69 7.04
C TYR A 117 -11.91 4.83 7.99
N LYS A 118 -13.11 4.75 8.56
CA LYS A 118 -13.55 5.63 9.63
C LYS A 118 -13.24 4.97 10.97
N GLU A 119 -12.26 5.52 11.68
CA GLU A 119 -11.80 5.02 12.98
C GLU A 119 -12.13 6.05 14.08
N PRO A 120 -12.33 5.61 15.33
CA PRO A 120 -12.60 6.51 16.44
C PRO A 120 -11.35 7.30 16.87
N PRO A 121 -11.52 8.48 17.49
CA PRO A 121 -10.44 9.44 17.75
C PRO A 121 -9.43 8.99 18.83
N ASP A 122 -9.77 7.96 19.61
CA ASP A 122 -8.89 7.34 20.61
C ASP A 122 -7.80 6.47 19.98
N ILE A 123 -7.97 6.04 18.72
CA ILE A 123 -6.99 5.21 18.00
C ILE A 123 -6.47 5.86 16.71
N ALA A 124 -7.11 6.95 16.25
CA ALA A 124 -6.75 7.64 15.03
C ALA A 124 -6.84 9.17 15.16
N PHE A 125 -5.94 9.88 14.49
CA PHE A 125 -6.03 11.33 14.36
C PHE A 125 -7.31 11.73 13.64
N ALA A 126 -8.13 12.55 14.31
CA ALA A 126 -9.35 13.11 13.72
C ALA A 126 -9.04 14.23 12.71
N GLU A 127 -8.03 15.05 13.02
CA GLU A 127 -7.67 16.23 12.24
C GLU A 127 -6.76 15.88 11.06
N LYS A 128 -7.12 16.37 9.86
CA LYS A 128 -6.33 16.14 8.64
C LYS A 128 -4.88 16.63 8.78
N THR A 129 -4.65 17.77 9.43
CA THR A 129 -3.32 18.33 9.68
C THR A 129 -2.44 17.35 10.45
N ARG A 130 -2.96 16.73 11.51
CA ARG A 130 -2.26 15.71 12.28
C ARG A 130 -1.96 14.45 11.46
N VAL A 131 -2.88 14.03 10.60
CA VAL A 131 -2.65 12.89 9.68
C VAL A 131 -1.52 13.19 8.70
N ASP A 132 -1.46 14.42 8.18
CA ASP A 132 -0.43 14.87 7.24
C ASP A 132 0.94 15.05 7.92
N GLU A 133 0.97 15.63 9.12
CA GLU A 133 2.16 15.73 9.98
C GLU A 133 2.74 14.35 10.29
N ASN A 134 1.89 13.40 10.67
CA ASN A 134 2.33 12.04 10.94
C ASN A 134 2.77 11.33 9.66
N TYR A 135 2.09 11.55 8.51
CA TYR A 135 2.55 11.02 7.23
C TYR A 135 3.96 11.53 6.90
N SER A 136 4.21 12.84 7.02
CA SER A 136 5.51 13.46 6.79
C SER A 136 6.59 12.84 7.68
N THR A 137 6.29 12.69 8.97
CA THR A 137 7.21 12.08 9.95
C THR A 137 7.58 10.64 9.55
N LEU A 138 6.56 9.80 9.33
CA LEU A 138 6.75 8.38 8.98
C LEU A 138 7.42 8.20 7.61
N MET A 139 7.14 9.09 6.65
CA MET A 139 7.78 9.10 5.34
C MET A 139 9.28 9.35 5.45
N LYS A 140 9.70 10.29 6.30
CA LYS A 140 11.13 10.59 6.52
C LYS A 140 11.86 9.42 7.17
N GLU A 141 11.25 8.79 8.17
CA GLU A 141 11.78 7.55 8.78
C GLU A 141 11.97 6.44 7.73
N LEU A 142 10.96 6.20 6.91
CA LEU A 142 11.02 5.22 5.83
C LEU A 142 12.04 5.58 4.75
N LEU A 143 12.23 6.87 4.44
CA LEU A 143 13.24 7.32 3.49
C LEU A 143 14.66 7.05 4.01
N LEU A 144 14.92 7.26 5.30
CA LEU A 144 16.24 7.05 5.90
C LEU A 144 16.56 5.57 6.16
N HIS A 145 15.56 4.80 6.59
CA HIS A 145 15.78 3.48 7.20
C HIS A 145 14.93 2.36 6.59
N GLY A 146 13.95 2.69 5.75
CA GLY A 146 13.02 1.72 5.18
C GLY A 146 13.62 0.86 4.07
N ASN A 147 13.08 -0.36 3.93
CA ASN A 147 13.39 -1.23 2.81
C ASN A 147 12.46 -0.96 1.62
N ASN A 148 12.96 -0.25 0.60
CA ASN A 148 12.23 -0.02 -0.65
C ASN A 148 10.79 0.50 -0.42
N PRO A 149 10.60 1.62 0.31
CA PRO A 149 9.28 2.10 0.69
C PRO A 149 8.49 2.64 -0.50
N ALA A 150 7.16 2.62 -0.37
CA ALA A 150 6.23 3.17 -1.34
C ALA A 150 5.35 4.26 -0.70
N PHE A 151 5.31 5.45 -1.29
CA PHE A 151 4.50 6.56 -0.82
C PHE A 151 3.22 6.65 -1.65
N ALA A 152 2.15 6.04 -1.12
CA ALA A 152 0.85 5.97 -1.78
C ALA A 152 0.00 7.18 -1.38
N THR A 153 0.26 8.30 -2.05
CA THR A 153 -0.41 9.58 -1.83
C THR A 153 -0.56 10.34 -3.14
N HIS A 154 -1.56 11.19 -3.18
CA HIS A 154 -1.77 12.15 -4.26
C HIS A 154 -1.60 13.60 -3.78
N ASP A 155 -1.17 13.78 -2.54
CA ASP A 155 -0.97 15.10 -1.93
C ASP A 155 0.32 15.73 -2.48
N GLU A 156 0.20 16.86 -3.15
CA GLU A 156 1.33 17.57 -3.77
C GLU A 156 2.37 18.01 -2.77
N ALA A 157 1.94 18.46 -1.59
CA ALA A 157 2.86 18.94 -0.57
C ALA A 157 3.72 17.79 -0.04
N LEU A 158 3.11 16.64 0.23
CA LEU A 158 3.83 15.44 0.69
C LEU A 158 4.76 14.87 -0.39
N ILE A 159 4.34 14.90 -1.66
CA ILE A 159 5.20 14.47 -2.78
C ILE A 159 6.41 15.41 -2.92
N ALA A 160 6.19 16.73 -2.87
CA ALA A 160 7.26 17.71 -2.95
C ALA A 160 8.23 17.56 -1.76
N GLU A 161 7.69 17.35 -0.55
CA GLU A 161 8.47 17.13 0.66
C GLU A 161 9.34 15.86 0.55
N ALA A 162 8.77 14.74 0.08
CA ALA A 162 9.52 13.50 -0.15
C ALA A 162 10.72 13.72 -1.09
N LYS A 163 10.49 14.43 -2.21
CA LYS A 163 11.51 14.74 -3.21
C LYS A 163 12.63 15.61 -2.63
N THR A 164 12.26 16.66 -1.90
CA THR A 164 13.21 17.57 -1.24
C THR A 164 14.03 16.84 -0.21
N PHE A 165 13.39 16.11 0.71
CA PHE A 165 14.07 15.37 1.77
C PHE A 165 15.00 14.29 1.20
N ALA A 166 14.56 13.55 0.17
CA ALA A 166 15.40 12.56 -0.50
C ALA A 166 16.64 13.20 -1.12
N LYS A 167 16.49 14.34 -1.80
CA LYS A 167 17.60 15.09 -2.38
C LYS A 167 18.59 15.57 -1.32
N GLU A 168 18.10 16.15 -0.23
CA GLU A 168 18.91 16.68 0.87
C GLU A 168 19.72 15.59 1.58
N ASN A 169 19.17 14.37 1.65
CA ASN A 169 19.81 13.22 2.29
C ASN A 169 20.52 12.27 1.31
N ASN A 170 20.70 12.68 0.05
CA ASN A 170 21.35 11.89 -1.01
C ASN A 170 20.71 10.49 -1.24
N ILE A 171 19.40 10.39 -1.07
CA ILE A 171 18.63 9.17 -1.31
C ILE A 171 18.31 9.07 -2.80
N ALA A 172 18.70 7.94 -3.41
CA ALA A 172 18.49 7.72 -4.84
C ALA A 172 17.00 7.61 -5.19
N LYS A 173 16.63 8.09 -6.39
CA LYS A 173 15.22 8.12 -6.85
C LYS A 173 14.61 6.72 -7.03
N ASP A 174 15.46 5.70 -7.19
CA ASP A 174 15.09 4.29 -7.29
C ASP A 174 15.12 3.56 -5.93
N ALA A 175 15.46 4.24 -4.82
CA ALA A 175 15.39 3.67 -3.47
C ALA A 175 13.95 3.62 -2.92
N PHE A 176 13.04 4.42 -3.48
CA PHE A 176 11.61 4.44 -3.10
C PHE A 176 10.73 4.59 -4.34
N GLU A 177 9.42 4.47 -4.18
CA GLU A 177 8.47 4.70 -5.27
C GLU A 177 7.27 5.52 -4.81
N PHE A 178 6.70 6.31 -5.71
CA PHE A 178 5.40 6.91 -5.52
C PHE A 178 4.31 5.96 -6.02
N GLN A 179 3.13 6.04 -5.44
CA GLN A 179 1.99 5.25 -5.90
C GLN A 179 0.71 6.08 -5.92
N MET A 180 -0.04 5.93 -7.00
CA MET A 180 -1.30 6.64 -7.20
C MET A 180 -2.38 5.69 -7.71
N LEU A 181 -3.62 6.05 -7.48
CA LEU A 181 -4.77 5.32 -8.01
C LEU A 181 -4.97 5.58 -9.50
N LEU A 182 -5.44 4.55 -10.21
CA LEU A 182 -5.87 4.69 -11.61
C LEU A 182 -6.89 5.82 -11.75
N GLY A 183 -6.64 6.71 -12.72
CA GLY A 183 -7.56 7.80 -13.07
C GLY A 183 -7.45 9.06 -12.22
N VAL A 184 -6.49 9.14 -11.29
CA VAL A 184 -6.34 10.28 -10.38
C VAL A 184 -4.99 10.97 -10.61
N ARG A 185 -5.01 12.27 -10.96
CA ARG A 185 -3.80 13.10 -11.17
C ARG A 185 -2.85 12.51 -12.22
N ARG A 186 -3.37 12.15 -13.40
CA ARG A 186 -2.59 11.48 -14.46
C ARG A 186 -1.36 12.28 -14.90
N LYS A 187 -1.46 13.61 -14.97
CA LYS A 187 -0.32 14.49 -15.30
C LYS A 187 0.81 14.35 -14.28
N ALA A 188 0.49 14.30 -12.98
CA ALA A 188 1.49 14.12 -11.93
C ALA A 188 2.17 12.73 -12.01
N GLN A 189 1.43 11.69 -12.39
CA GLN A 189 2.00 10.35 -12.61
C GLN A 189 3.06 10.37 -13.72
N LEU A 190 2.74 11.00 -14.86
CA LEU A 190 3.67 11.15 -15.98
C LEU A 190 4.87 12.00 -15.60
N GLN A 191 4.65 13.14 -14.94
CA GLN A 191 5.72 14.03 -14.50
C GLN A 191 6.70 13.32 -13.55
N LEU A 192 6.22 12.53 -12.59
CA LEU A 192 7.10 11.77 -11.70
C LEU A 192 7.96 10.76 -12.46
N ALA A 193 7.40 10.10 -13.48
CA ALA A 193 8.15 9.20 -14.35
C ALA A 193 9.20 9.92 -15.19
N GLU A 194 8.85 11.07 -15.80
CA GLU A 194 9.78 11.91 -16.56
C GLU A 194 10.92 12.46 -15.70
N GLU A 195 10.66 12.74 -14.43
CA GLU A 195 11.67 13.12 -13.45
C GLU A 195 12.55 11.94 -13.00
N GLY A 196 12.28 10.72 -13.44
CA GLY A 196 13.05 9.51 -13.13
C GLY A 196 12.72 8.85 -11.79
N TYR A 197 11.57 9.18 -11.17
CA TYR A 197 11.08 8.44 -10.01
C TYR A 197 10.33 7.18 -10.46
N ARG A 198 10.41 6.13 -9.62
CA ARG A 198 9.51 4.99 -9.77
C ARG A 198 8.09 5.40 -9.39
N ILE A 199 7.14 5.12 -10.26
CA ILE A 199 5.71 5.37 -10.05
C ILE A 199 4.93 4.09 -10.38
N ARG A 200 4.03 3.67 -9.48
CA ARG A 200 3.07 2.59 -9.76
C ARG A 200 1.64 3.09 -9.67
N VAL A 201 0.81 2.62 -10.59
CA VAL A 201 -0.62 2.93 -10.62
C VAL A 201 -1.41 1.74 -10.07
N TYR A 202 -2.20 1.97 -9.02
CA TYR A 202 -3.08 0.96 -8.45
C TYR A 202 -4.31 0.76 -9.35
N VAL A 203 -4.37 -0.40 -10.01
CA VAL A 203 -5.43 -0.78 -10.95
C VAL A 203 -6.36 -1.82 -10.30
N PRO A 204 -7.56 -1.42 -9.84
CA PRO A 204 -8.56 -2.39 -9.40
C PRO A 204 -9.16 -3.12 -10.61
N TYR A 205 -9.49 -4.40 -10.45
CA TYR A 205 -10.20 -5.21 -11.44
C TYR A 205 -11.16 -6.18 -10.73
N GLY A 206 -12.02 -6.83 -11.52
CA GLY A 206 -12.97 -7.82 -11.03
C GLY A 206 -14.42 -7.38 -11.19
N LYS A 207 -15.34 -8.35 -11.00
CA LYS A 207 -16.78 -8.14 -11.25
C LYS A 207 -17.44 -7.21 -10.23
N GLU A 208 -16.88 -7.11 -9.02
CA GLU A 208 -17.42 -6.32 -7.91
C GLU A 208 -16.89 -4.88 -7.85
N TRP A 209 -16.46 -4.34 -9.00
CA TRP A 209 -15.90 -2.98 -9.10
C TRP A 209 -16.85 -1.89 -8.58
N MET A 210 -18.17 -2.09 -8.70
CA MET A 210 -19.17 -1.12 -8.23
C MET A 210 -19.15 -0.98 -6.70
N ALA A 211 -19.04 -2.09 -5.96
CA ALA A 211 -18.94 -2.06 -4.50
C ALA A 211 -17.66 -1.33 -4.05
N TYR A 212 -16.56 -1.56 -4.75
CA TYR A 212 -15.30 -0.87 -4.51
C TYR A 212 -15.40 0.65 -4.73
N ILE A 213 -16.04 1.08 -5.81
CA ILE A 213 -16.27 2.50 -6.09
C ILE A 213 -17.23 3.12 -5.05
N MET A 214 -18.35 2.45 -4.76
CA MET A 214 -19.32 2.93 -3.76
C MET A 214 -18.71 3.06 -2.37
N ARG A 215 -17.83 2.13 -1.98
CA ARG A 215 -17.12 2.21 -0.70
C ARG A 215 -16.21 3.43 -0.62
N ARG A 216 -15.49 3.75 -1.71
CA ARG A 216 -14.72 5.01 -1.81
C ARG A 216 -15.61 6.26 -1.69
N PHE A 217 -16.85 6.18 -2.17
CA PHE A 217 -17.82 7.25 -2.01
C PHE A 217 -18.37 7.39 -0.57
N LYS A 218 -18.36 6.31 0.21
CA LYS A 218 -19.02 6.27 1.53
C LYS A 218 -18.09 6.48 2.71
N GLU A 219 -16.82 6.09 2.59
CA GLU A 219 -15.90 6.01 3.76
C GLU A 219 -15.35 7.38 4.22
N ARG A 220 -15.14 8.36 3.32
CA ARG A 220 -14.87 9.77 3.67
C ARG A 220 -15.34 10.73 2.58
N LYS A 221 -16.09 11.78 2.94
CA LYS A 221 -16.49 12.86 2.01
C LYS A 221 -15.28 13.56 1.36
N GLU A 222 -14.19 13.67 2.10
CA GLU A 222 -12.92 14.24 1.62
C GLU A 222 -12.33 13.40 0.49
N ASN A 223 -12.37 12.06 0.59
CA ASN A 223 -11.92 11.15 -0.46
C ASN A 223 -12.80 11.31 -1.70
N VAL A 224 -14.12 11.44 -1.55
CA VAL A 224 -15.06 11.67 -2.65
C VAL A 224 -14.76 12.95 -3.42
N TRP A 225 -14.66 14.07 -2.70
CA TRP A 225 -14.37 15.35 -3.32
C TRP A 225 -13.00 15.35 -4.00
N PHE A 226 -12.03 14.69 -3.36
CA PHE A 226 -10.72 14.45 -3.93
C PHE A 226 -10.79 13.62 -5.23
N PHE A 227 -11.53 12.51 -5.29
CA PHE A 227 -11.70 11.74 -6.54
C PHE A 227 -12.38 12.56 -7.64
N ILE A 228 -13.48 13.25 -7.32
CA ILE A 228 -14.25 14.04 -8.29
C ILE A 228 -13.40 15.16 -8.89
N LYS A 229 -12.65 15.90 -8.06
CA LYS A 229 -11.79 16.99 -8.54
C LYS A 229 -10.68 16.50 -9.48
N ASN A 230 -10.08 15.35 -9.18
CA ASN A 230 -8.88 14.87 -9.86
C ASN A 230 -9.14 13.93 -11.04
N ILE A 231 -10.39 13.57 -11.34
CA ILE A 231 -10.76 12.84 -12.57
C ILE A 231 -10.73 13.76 -13.80
N PHE A 232 -10.93 15.08 -13.61
CA PHE A 232 -11.00 16.07 -14.68
C PHE A 232 -9.69 16.85 -14.92
N GLU A 233 -8.62 16.55 -14.17
CA GLU A 233 -7.27 17.16 -14.28
C GLU A 233 -6.23 16.22 -14.91
#